data_AF-A0A351HF47-F1
#
_entry.id   AF-A0A351HF47-F1
#
_cell.length_a   1.000
_cell.length_b   1.000
_cell.length_c   1.000
_cell.angle_alpha   90.00
_cell.angle_beta   90.00
_cell.angle_gamma   90.00
#
_symmetry.space_group_name_H-M   'P 1'
#
loop_
_entity.id
_entity.type
_entity.pdbx_description
1 polymer ?
#
loop_
_entity_poly.entity_id
_entity_poly.type
_entity_poly.pdbx_seq_one_letter_code
_entity_poly.pdbx_strand_id
1 'polypeptide(L)' 'INLRILLHPTNLERLRNEDEDLLLEIERSYGARLSFRADPIYHVENFKIIDIESGQEQR' A
#
# COMPACT_ATOMS: atom_id res chain seq x y z
N ILE A 1 6.93 11.07 -3.46
CA ILE A 1 5.52 10.60 -3.36
C ILE A 1 5.44 9.58 -2.26
N ASN A 2 4.63 9.80 -1.23
CA ASN A 2 4.52 8.86 -0.11
C ASN A 2 3.09 8.33 -0.12
N LEU A 3 2.90 7.05 -0.44
CA LEU A 3 1.57 6.44 -0.53
C LEU A 3 1.38 5.50 0.64
N ARG A 4 0.26 5.62 1.34
CA ARG A 4 -0.11 4.77 2.47
C ARG A 4 -1.29 3.90 2.12
N ILE A 5 -1.10 2.59 2.18
CA ILE A 5 -2.12 1.63 1.80
C ILE A 5 -2.55 0.88 3.07
N LEU A 6 -3.83 0.99 3.41
CA LEU A 6 -4.47 0.27 4.51
C LEU A 6 -5.25 -0.90 3.93
N LEU A 7 -5.02 -2.10 4.42
CA LEU A 7 -5.67 -3.32 3.92
C LEU A 7 -5.68 -4.41 4.98
N HIS A 8 -6.31 -5.55 4.69
CA HIS A 8 -6.26 -6.74 5.54
C HIS A 8 -4.87 -7.41 5.51
N PRO A 9 -4.36 -7.95 6.64
CA PRO A 9 -3.05 -8.60 6.73
C PRO A 9 -2.77 -9.65 5.65
N THR A 10 -3.76 -10.47 5.28
CA THR A 10 -3.60 -11.49 4.24
C THR A 10 -3.17 -10.92 2.89
N ASN A 11 -3.73 -9.79 2.47
CA ASN A 11 -3.34 -9.16 1.20
C ASN A 11 -1.95 -8.51 1.31
N LEU A 12 -1.59 -8.00 2.51
CA LEU A 12 -0.28 -7.42 2.75
C LEU A 12 0.81 -8.50 2.66
N GLU A 13 0.53 -9.68 3.20
CA GLU A 13 1.45 -10.81 3.12
C GLU A 13 1.67 -11.25 1.67
N ARG A 14 0.65 -11.23 0.82
CA ARG A 14 0.80 -11.54 -0.62
C ARG A 14 1.63 -10.47 -1.33
N LEU A 15 1.28 -9.20 -1.15
CA LEU A 15 2.03 -8.07 -1.73
C LEU A 15 3.51 -8.08 -1.30
N ARG A 16 3.80 -8.46 -0.06
CA ARG A 16 5.17 -8.52 0.45
C ARG A 16 5.94 -9.77 0.03
N ASN A 17 5.28 -10.91 -0.18
CA ASN A 17 5.98 -12.16 -0.52
C ASN A 17 6.03 -12.43 -2.03
N GLU A 18 4.98 -12.07 -2.76
CA GLU A 18 4.88 -12.34 -4.20
C GLU A 18 5.17 -11.10 -5.04
N ASP A 19 4.68 -9.94 -4.63
CA ASP A 19 4.77 -8.71 -5.43
C ASP A 19 5.90 -7.76 -4.97
N GLU A 20 6.82 -8.22 -4.12
CA GLU A 20 7.92 -7.39 -3.58
C GLU A 20 8.76 -6.74 -4.68
N ASP A 21 9.06 -7.48 -5.75
CA ASP A 21 9.85 -6.99 -6.88
C ASP A 21 9.12 -5.86 -7.63
N LEU A 22 7.80 -6.03 -7.83
CA LEU A 22 6.94 -5.04 -8.46
C LEU A 22 6.83 -3.77 -7.62
N LEU A 23 6.73 -3.93 -6.29
CA LEU A 23 6.75 -2.81 -5.35
C LEU A 23 8.06 -2.04 -5.41
N LEU A 24 9.19 -2.75 -5.44
CA LEU A 24 10.51 -2.14 -5.56
C LEU A 24 10.67 -1.39 -6.89
N GLU A 25 10.16 -1.95 -7.98
CA GLU A 25 10.16 -1.32 -9.30
C GLU A 25 9.32 -0.04 -9.28
N ILE A 26 8.14 -0.05 -8.66
CA ILE A 26 7.28 1.14 -8.52
C ILE A 26 7.96 2.21 -7.66
N GLU A 27 8.56 1.84 -6.52
CA GLU A 27 9.29 2.79 -5.67
C GLU A 27 10.46 3.43 -6.43
N ARG A 28 11.20 2.65 -7.24
CA ARG A 28 12.30 3.14 -8.07
C ARG A 28 11.83 3.98 -9.25
N SER A 29 10.80 3.54 -9.96
CA SER A 29 10.29 4.17 -11.17
C SER A 29 9.59 5.50 -10.87
N TYR A 30 8.86 5.58 -9.77
CA TYR A 30 8.12 6.78 -9.38
C TYR A 30 8.85 7.63 -8.32
N GLY A 31 10.00 7.17 -7.80
CA GLY A 31 10.67 7.81 -6.66
C GLY A 31 9.73 7.94 -5.46
N ALA A 32 8.82 6.97 -5.31
CA ALA A 32 7.77 6.97 -4.33
C ALA A 32 8.08 6.00 -3.20
N ARG A 33 7.54 6.24 -2.01
CA ARG A 33 7.65 5.36 -0.86
C ARG A 33 6.29 4.77 -0.50
N LEU A 34 6.17 3.45 -0.60
CA LEU A 34 4.92 2.73 -0.34
C LEU A 34 4.90 2.25 1.12
N SER A 35 3.95 2.75 1.89
CA SER A 35 3.75 2.43 3.30
C SER A 35 2.52 1.57 3.48
N PHE A 36 2.71 0.29 3.77
CA PHE A 36 1.60 -0.61 3.99
C PHE A 36 1.25 -0.75 5.46
N ARG A 37 -0.04 -0.71 5.78
CA ARG A 37 -0.58 -0.92 7.12
C ARG A 37 -1.67 -1.97 7.06
N ALA A 38 -1.39 -3.12 7.65
CA ALA A 38 -2.40 -4.14 7.86
C ALA A 38 -3.18 -3.85 9.14
N ASP A 39 -4.50 -4.02 9.09
CA ASP A 39 -5.36 -3.97 10.26
C ASP A 39 -6.37 -5.13 10.20
N PRO A 40 -6.34 -6.07 11.17
CA PRO A 40 -7.21 -7.26 11.15
C PRO A 40 -8.68 -6.93 11.39
N ILE A 41 -9.01 -5.69 11.77
CA ILE A 41 -10.39 -5.21 11.94
C ILE A 41 -11.02 -4.87 10.57
N TYR A 42 -10.21 -4.69 9.52
CA TYR A 42 -10.71 -4.41 8.16
C TYR A 42 -11.10 -5.69 7.43
N HIS A 43 -12.20 -5.66 6.68
CA HIS A 43 -12.55 -6.75 5.78
C HIS A 43 -11.50 -6.91 4.66
N VAL A 44 -11.26 -8.15 4.23
CA VAL A 44 -10.29 -8.49 3.18
C VAL A 44 -10.51 -7.74 1.85
N GLU A 45 -11.73 -7.32 1.57
CA GLU A 45 -12.10 -6.54 0.37
C GLU A 45 -11.95 -5.03 0.55
N ASN A 46 -11.75 -4.53 1.76
CA ASN A 46 -11.59 -3.10 2.01
C ASN A 46 -10.10 -2.73 1.99
N PHE A 47 -9.72 -1.93 1.00
CA PHE A 47 -8.42 -1.26 0.98
C PHE A 47 -8.61 0.26 0.85
N LYS A 48 -7.70 1.02 1.44
CA LYS A 48 -7.64 2.47 1.30
C LYS A 48 -6.24 2.88 0.89
N ILE A 49 -6.15 3.71 -0.14
CA ILE A 49 -4.88 4.28 -0.60
C ILE A 49 -4.93 5.77 -0.25
N ILE A 50 -3.95 6.22 0.51
CA ILE A 50 -3.86 7.60 1.01
C ILE A 50 -2.54 8.16 0.52
N ASP A 51 -2.59 9.23 -0.25
CA ASP A 51 -1.38 9.95 -0.61
C ASP A 51 -0.97 10.89 0.55
N ILE A 52 0.19 10.61 1.14
CA ILE A 52 0.77 11.37 2.26
C ILE A 52 1.37 12.70 1.78
N GLU A 53 1.79 12.82 0.52
CA GLU A 53 2.43 14.07 0.02
C GLU A 53 1.42 15.16 -0.34
N SER A 54 0.29 14.79 -0.95
CA SER A 54 -0.80 15.70 -1.30
C SER A 54 -1.85 15.80 -0.18
N GLY A 55 -1.83 14.91 0.82
CA GLY A 55 -2.85 14.84 1.87
C GLY A 55 -4.27 14.58 1.35
N GLN A 56 -4.42 14.16 0.08
CA GLN A 56 -5.70 13.89 -0.55
C GLN A 56 -6.02 12.40 -0.46
N GLU A 57 -7.11 12.09 0.26
CA GLU A 57 -7.76 10.80 0.26
C GLU A 57 -8.39 10.56 -1.13
N GLN A 58 -7.86 9.64 -1.94
CA GLN A 58 -8.53 9.21 -3.16
C GLN A 58 -9.42 8.01 -2.80
N ARG A 59 -10.74 8.21 -2.91
CA ARG A 59 -11.77 7.18 -2.69
C ARG A 59 -12.07 6.43 -3.98
#